data_AF-A0A1Y2WF21-F1
#
_entry.id   AF-A0A1Y2WF21-F1
#
_cell.length_a   1.000
_cell.length_b   1.000
_cell.length_c   1.000
_cell.angle_alpha   90.00
_cell.angle_beta   90.00
_cell.angle_gamma   90.00
#
_symmetry.space_group_name_H-M   'P 1'
#
loop_
_entity.id
_entity.type
_entity.pdbx_description
1 polymer ?
#
loop_
_entity_poly.entity_id
_entity_poly.type
_entity_poly.pdbx_seq_one_letter_code
_entity_poly.pdbx_strand_id
1 'polypeptide(L)'
;MNDINPVLWDSDSPTSTESGTMVPTPSASRANSISQSSSTYVPPGPLDLTTLSTSSWRQPYPSIGQFAMTESDEVVAAGPNGLFYFRRIKDHDTQPWSEPRPFPSVQATLNESTVSGLALYSGRNSKGPDLLYLYCVSGGVLYSFYLIDKNHSSFIQGPSPLALYKVTGNPAVVRSSHSYSSYDQWSLVVACQSGGLLHTSATNSPSYNKSVSTRWEAVDHLATDLGIISAVSIVAIDKSSTFSDGEIELVAVCISRGQLHVVQGSFINQRKWEGKTSTRILHPGGVTGNPVLIANHVRAHQLDLLVPSAEGGIFHFVRTQSAPNDWHMIGRVAFPQNIPPASCLSFNSRFATHGTHELYALVQICGRLYHVKTTSNILPWHNSRLNPIEQPGPFF
;
A
#
# COMPACT_ATOMS: atom_id res chain seq x y z
N MET A 1 56.19 20.64 7.59
CA MET A 1 57.49 19.99 7.86
C MET A 1 57.95 20.43 9.24
N ASN A 2 58.64 19.53 9.93
CA ASN A 2 59.11 19.62 11.33
C ASN A 2 58.03 19.39 12.39
N ASP A 3 57.87 18.10 12.68
CA ASP A 3 57.34 17.50 13.90
C ASP A 3 58.15 17.88 15.16
N ILE A 4 57.63 17.49 16.34
CA ILE A 4 58.30 16.73 17.43
C ILE A 4 57.68 17.09 18.81
N ASN A 5 56.83 16.17 19.31
CA ASN A 5 56.53 15.89 20.74
C ASN A 5 57.76 15.19 21.40
N PRO A 6 57.85 14.84 22.72
CA PRO A 6 56.79 14.63 23.73
C PRO A 6 57.13 14.99 25.22
N VAL A 7 56.21 14.65 26.15
CA VAL A 7 56.32 14.16 27.56
C VAL A 7 54.91 14.37 28.20
N LEU A 8 54.06 13.41 28.61
CA LEU A 8 54.07 11.94 28.83
C LEU A 8 54.53 11.46 30.24
N TRP A 9 53.84 10.45 30.80
CA TRP A 9 53.92 9.83 32.15
C TRP A 9 53.39 10.73 33.30
N ASP A 10 52.58 10.27 34.28
CA ASP A 10 51.70 9.08 34.46
C ASP A 10 50.84 9.32 35.75
N SER A 11 49.85 8.56 36.22
CA SER A 11 49.22 7.27 35.84
C SER A 11 47.78 7.16 36.45
N ASP A 12 47.32 5.93 36.77
CA ASP A 12 46.33 5.50 37.78
C ASP A 12 44.81 5.47 37.48
N SER A 13 44.36 4.24 37.24
CA SER A 13 43.04 3.63 37.45
C SER A 13 43.31 2.13 37.65
N PRO A 14 42.37 1.24 38.07
CA PRO A 14 40.96 1.43 38.43
C PRO A 14 40.54 0.72 39.76
N THR A 15 39.26 0.79 40.14
CA THR A 15 38.41 -0.20 40.88
C THR A 15 37.18 0.53 41.46
N SER A 16 36.01 -0.07 41.71
CA SER A 16 35.29 -1.19 41.09
C SER A 16 33.85 -1.25 41.65
N THR A 17 32.86 -1.45 40.77
CA THR A 17 31.53 -2.08 41.02
C THR A 17 30.52 -1.55 42.06
N GLU A 18 29.25 -1.69 41.67
CA GLU A 18 28.00 -1.84 42.47
C GLU A 18 27.16 -0.61 42.91
N SER A 19 26.12 -0.38 42.09
CA SER A 19 24.69 -0.56 42.44
C SER A 19 24.07 0.22 43.61
N GLY A 20 23.07 1.07 43.30
CA GLY A 20 22.15 1.57 44.35
C GLY A 20 21.23 2.76 44.03
N THR A 21 20.57 2.84 42.85
CA THR A 21 19.61 3.93 42.60
C THR A 21 18.24 3.63 43.23
N MET A 22 17.95 4.25 44.37
CA MET A 22 16.64 4.13 45.02
C MET A 22 15.53 4.83 44.20
N VAL A 23 14.38 4.15 44.09
CA VAL A 23 13.15 4.68 43.47
C VAL A 23 12.29 5.33 44.56
N PRO A 24 11.95 6.63 44.48
CA PRO A 24 10.94 7.24 45.33
C PRO A 24 9.55 7.10 44.69
N THR A 25 8.66 6.36 45.35
CA THR A 25 7.24 6.27 45.02
C THR A 25 6.47 7.48 45.56
N PRO A 26 5.65 8.18 44.75
CA PRO A 26 4.61 9.08 45.27
C PRO A 26 3.25 8.36 45.32
N SER A 27 2.67 8.27 46.52
CA SER A 27 1.33 7.73 46.75
C SER A 27 0.22 8.64 46.20
N ALA A 28 -0.90 8.06 45.78
CA ALA A 28 -2.03 8.79 45.22
C ALA A 28 -2.81 9.62 46.26
N SER A 29 -3.35 10.79 45.85
CA SER A 29 -4.76 11.14 46.10
C SER A 29 -5.25 12.40 45.35
N ARG A 30 -6.53 12.35 44.95
CA ARG A 30 -7.46 13.45 44.59
C ARG A 30 -7.19 14.31 43.33
N ALA A 31 -7.69 13.77 42.22
CA ALA A 31 -8.80 14.33 41.44
C ALA A 31 -8.84 15.85 41.17
N ASN A 32 -8.67 16.21 39.90
CA ASN A 32 -9.51 17.21 39.23
C ASN A 32 -9.93 16.67 37.87
N SER A 33 -11.21 16.82 37.54
CA SER A 33 -11.84 16.16 36.38
C SER A 33 -11.59 16.91 35.08
N ILE A 34 -10.82 16.29 34.17
CA ILE A 34 -10.89 16.56 32.74
C ILE A 34 -11.43 15.29 32.10
N SER A 35 -12.57 15.38 31.43
CA SER A 35 -13.24 14.26 30.78
C SER A 35 -12.42 13.78 29.58
N GLN A 36 -11.57 12.77 29.79
CA GLN A 36 -11.00 12.01 28.68
C GLN A 36 -12.12 11.28 27.94
N SER A 37 -12.19 11.48 26.63
CA SER A 37 -13.03 10.71 25.73
C SER A 37 -12.66 9.22 25.83
N SER A 38 -13.60 8.39 26.25
CA SER A 38 -13.40 6.95 26.42
C SER A 38 -13.08 6.28 25.07
N SER A 39 -11.83 5.88 24.86
CA SER A 39 -11.46 5.01 23.74
C SER A 39 -11.90 3.57 24.05
N THR A 40 -12.91 3.08 23.35
CA THR A 40 -13.57 1.80 23.64
C THR A 40 -12.69 0.60 23.27
N TYR A 41 -12.29 -0.15 24.29
CA TYR A 41 -11.78 -1.53 24.36
C TYR A 41 -11.45 -2.33 23.06
N VAL A 42 -10.23 -2.87 22.99
CA VAL A 42 -9.72 -3.74 21.90
C VAL A 42 -9.64 -5.20 22.37
N PRO A 43 -10.30 -6.15 21.68
CA PRO A 43 -9.54 -7.32 21.19
C PRO A 43 -10.12 -7.97 19.92
N PRO A 44 -9.30 -8.14 18.86
CA PRO A 44 -9.44 -9.30 17.98
C PRO A 44 -8.58 -10.45 18.48
N GLY A 45 -9.16 -11.65 18.54
CA GLY A 45 -8.40 -12.88 18.75
C GLY A 45 -7.48 -13.21 17.56
N PRO A 46 -6.63 -14.24 17.68
CA PRO A 46 -5.84 -14.73 16.56
C PRO A 46 -6.77 -15.19 15.42
N LEU A 47 -6.33 -15.02 14.17
CA LEU A 47 -7.00 -15.66 13.04
C LEU A 47 -6.91 -17.18 13.19
N ASP A 48 -8.05 -17.86 13.10
CA ASP A 48 -8.11 -19.31 13.03
C ASP A 48 -7.34 -19.79 11.79
N LEU A 49 -6.25 -20.53 12.00
CA LEU A 49 -5.60 -21.27 10.92
C LEU A 49 -6.25 -22.63 10.76
N THR A 50 -6.70 -22.94 9.55
CA THR A 50 -6.63 -24.34 9.11
C THR A 50 -5.16 -24.74 9.05
N THR A 51 -4.85 -25.96 9.46
CA THR A 51 -3.49 -26.51 9.56
C THR A 51 -2.61 -26.10 8.38
N LEU A 52 -1.56 -25.32 8.64
CA LEU A 52 -0.59 -24.94 7.61
C LEU A 52 -0.01 -26.20 6.98
N SER A 53 -0.25 -26.39 5.68
CA SER A 53 0.40 -27.44 4.90
C SER A 53 1.92 -27.24 4.96
N THR A 54 2.60 -28.13 5.69
CA THR A 54 4.06 -28.15 5.82
C THR A 54 4.73 -28.70 4.55
N SER A 55 3.98 -29.44 3.74
CA SER A 55 4.34 -29.88 2.38
C SER A 55 4.39 -28.71 1.40
N SER A 56 5.50 -27.96 1.44
CA SER A 56 5.82 -26.93 0.45
C SER A 56 6.11 -27.53 -0.92
N TRP A 57 5.48 -27.01 -1.97
CA TRP A 57 5.74 -27.41 -3.35
C TRP A 57 6.21 -26.27 -4.28
N ARG A 58 6.64 -25.12 -3.73
CA ARG A 58 7.30 -24.03 -4.50
C ARG A 58 8.39 -23.30 -3.70
N GLN A 59 9.28 -22.65 -4.44
CA GLN A 59 10.27 -21.70 -3.91
C GLN A 59 9.56 -20.50 -3.22
N PRO A 60 10.18 -19.88 -2.20
CA PRO A 60 9.64 -18.68 -1.58
C PRO A 60 9.67 -17.49 -2.55
N TYR A 61 8.56 -16.76 -2.68
CA TYR A 61 8.58 -15.44 -3.35
C TYR A 61 9.46 -14.46 -2.55
N PRO A 62 10.17 -13.50 -3.17
CA PRO A 62 10.95 -12.53 -2.41
C PRO A 62 10.10 -11.57 -1.58
N SER A 63 10.75 -10.90 -0.64
CA SER A 63 10.11 -10.54 0.61
C SER A 63 9.05 -9.43 0.52
N ILE A 64 9.19 -8.38 -0.30
CA ILE A 64 8.24 -7.24 -0.32
C ILE A 64 7.98 -6.74 -1.75
N GLY A 65 6.74 -6.32 -2.02
CA GLY A 65 6.43 -5.33 -3.08
C GLY A 65 6.30 -5.84 -4.51
N GLN A 66 6.52 -7.14 -4.73
CA GLN A 66 6.67 -7.74 -6.05
C GLN A 66 5.39 -8.32 -6.66
N PHE A 67 4.22 -7.96 -6.14
CA PHE A 67 2.96 -8.21 -6.82
C PHE A 67 2.01 -7.01 -6.68
N ALA A 68 1.13 -6.86 -7.67
CA ALA A 68 0.03 -5.91 -7.67
C ALA A 68 -1.22 -6.61 -8.24
N MET A 69 -2.40 -6.17 -7.81
CA MET A 69 -3.69 -6.77 -8.18
C MET A 69 -4.74 -5.70 -8.47
N THR A 70 -5.67 -5.97 -9.40
CA THR A 70 -6.87 -5.14 -9.65
C THR A 70 -8.12 -5.73 -9.00
N GLU A 71 -9.18 -4.92 -8.90
CA GLU A 71 -10.51 -5.36 -8.46
C GLU A 71 -11.10 -6.50 -9.33
N SER A 72 -10.63 -6.63 -10.57
CA SER A 72 -11.08 -7.63 -11.54
C SER A 72 -10.38 -8.99 -11.42
N ASP A 73 -9.60 -9.19 -10.35
CA ASP A 73 -8.72 -10.35 -10.15
C ASP A 73 -7.68 -10.51 -11.28
N GLU A 74 -7.12 -9.40 -11.76
CA GLU A 74 -5.89 -9.40 -12.57
C GLU A 74 -4.69 -9.21 -11.64
N VAL A 75 -3.60 -9.95 -11.87
CA VAL A 75 -2.41 -9.95 -11.02
C VAL A 75 -1.17 -9.80 -11.90
N VAL A 76 -0.25 -8.93 -11.48
CA VAL A 76 1.13 -8.93 -12.00
C VAL A 76 2.07 -9.26 -10.86
N ALA A 77 3.10 -10.07 -11.11
CA ALA A 77 4.22 -10.23 -10.20
C ALA A 77 5.58 -10.22 -10.89
N ALA A 78 6.63 -9.90 -10.14
CA ALA A 78 8.01 -10.15 -10.52
C ALA A 78 8.42 -11.55 -10.03
N GLY A 79 8.91 -12.39 -10.94
CA GLY A 79 9.55 -13.67 -10.65
C GLY A 79 11.01 -13.68 -11.13
N PRO A 80 11.72 -14.82 -11.03
CA PRO A 80 13.15 -14.90 -11.32
C PRO A 80 13.50 -14.51 -12.77
N ASN A 81 12.62 -14.85 -13.71
CA ASN A 81 12.83 -14.66 -15.15
C ASN A 81 12.19 -13.39 -15.74
N GLY A 82 11.49 -12.58 -14.94
CA GLY A 82 10.85 -11.36 -15.43
C GLY A 82 9.58 -10.94 -14.69
N LEU A 83 8.87 -9.96 -15.24
CA LEU A 83 7.49 -9.64 -14.88
C LEU A 83 6.52 -10.60 -15.60
N PHE A 84 5.47 -11.00 -14.90
CA PHE A 84 4.43 -11.90 -15.38
C PHE A 84 3.05 -11.35 -15.09
N TYR A 85 2.17 -11.36 -16.09
CA TYR A 85 0.76 -10.99 -15.96
C TYR A 85 -0.16 -12.21 -16.01
N PHE A 86 -1.16 -12.21 -15.14
CA PHE A 86 -2.18 -13.23 -14.99
C PHE A 86 -3.56 -12.59 -14.86
N ARG A 87 -4.58 -13.26 -15.37
CA ARG A 87 -5.98 -12.89 -15.17
C ARG A 87 -6.76 -14.07 -14.66
N ARG A 88 -7.62 -13.86 -13.67
CA ARG A 88 -8.50 -14.91 -13.17
C ARG A 88 -9.53 -15.34 -14.22
N ILE A 89 -9.68 -16.65 -14.39
CA ILE A 89 -10.73 -17.28 -15.17
C ILE A 89 -11.84 -17.65 -14.18
N LYS A 90 -12.98 -16.93 -14.24
CA LYS A 90 -14.02 -17.00 -13.21
C LYS A 90 -14.84 -18.30 -13.25
N ASP A 91 -14.85 -18.98 -14.39
CA ASP A 91 -15.73 -20.13 -14.67
C ASP A 91 -14.95 -21.44 -14.93
N HIS A 92 -13.73 -21.58 -14.41
CA HIS A 92 -12.87 -22.76 -14.66
C HIS A 92 -12.20 -23.31 -13.39
N ASP A 93 -12.90 -24.22 -12.72
CA ASP A 93 -12.54 -24.76 -11.39
C ASP A 93 -11.12 -25.34 -11.28
N THR A 94 -10.58 -25.88 -12.38
CA THR A 94 -9.25 -26.54 -12.42
C THR A 94 -8.14 -25.69 -13.02
N GLN A 95 -8.45 -24.51 -13.56
CA GLN A 95 -7.48 -23.56 -14.13
C GLN A 95 -8.01 -22.13 -13.90
N PRO A 96 -8.04 -21.66 -12.64
CA PRO A 96 -8.66 -20.38 -12.32
C PRO A 96 -7.82 -19.16 -12.74
N TRP A 97 -6.72 -19.36 -13.48
CA TRP A 97 -5.81 -18.32 -13.96
C TRP A 97 -5.39 -18.58 -15.40
N SER A 98 -5.18 -17.51 -16.17
CA SER A 98 -4.57 -17.57 -17.48
C SER A 98 -3.08 -17.97 -17.41
N GLU A 99 -2.57 -18.58 -18.47
CA GLU A 99 -1.13 -18.71 -18.72
C GLU A 99 -0.37 -17.37 -18.53
N PRO A 100 0.87 -17.40 -18.00
CA PRO A 100 1.69 -16.22 -17.78
C PRO A 100 1.97 -15.48 -19.09
N ARG A 101 1.68 -14.18 -19.13
CA ARG A 101 2.07 -13.32 -20.26
C ARG A 101 3.34 -12.53 -19.93
N PRO A 102 4.40 -12.60 -20.76
CA PRO A 102 5.62 -11.84 -20.54
C PRO A 102 5.43 -10.37 -20.89
N PHE A 103 6.21 -9.52 -20.24
CA PHE A 103 6.32 -8.10 -20.57
C PHE A 103 7.28 -7.85 -21.74
N PRO A 104 7.15 -6.72 -22.47
CA PRO A 104 8.09 -6.38 -23.53
C PRO A 104 9.51 -6.26 -22.99
N SER A 105 10.50 -6.60 -23.81
CA SER A 105 11.90 -6.44 -23.45
C SER A 105 12.24 -4.96 -23.21
N VAL A 106 12.81 -4.68 -22.04
CA VAL A 106 13.35 -3.38 -21.68
C VAL A 106 14.84 -3.51 -21.35
N GLN A 107 15.59 -2.40 -21.38
CA GLN A 107 17.05 -2.43 -21.19
C GLN A 107 17.49 -2.93 -19.80
N ALA A 108 16.63 -2.84 -18.79
CA ALA A 108 16.90 -3.33 -17.44
C ALA A 108 16.24 -4.70 -17.23
N THR A 109 16.92 -5.62 -16.54
CA THR A 109 16.26 -6.84 -16.06
C THR A 109 15.19 -6.45 -15.03
N LEU A 110 13.92 -6.78 -15.30
CA LEU A 110 12.80 -6.52 -14.39
C LEU A 110 12.35 -7.84 -13.76
N ASN A 111 13.08 -8.30 -12.74
CA ASN A 111 12.83 -9.57 -12.08
C ASN A 111 12.77 -9.39 -10.55
N GLU A 112 12.59 -10.49 -9.86
CA GLU A 112 12.43 -10.56 -8.40
C GLU A 112 13.65 -10.09 -7.58
N SER A 113 14.81 -9.81 -8.20
CA SER A 113 15.97 -9.21 -7.51
C SER A 113 16.15 -7.72 -7.77
N THR A 114 15.49 -7.16 -8.79
CA THR A 114 15.62 -5.74 -9.18
C THR A 114 14.36 -4.92 -8.93
N VAL A 115 13.18 -5.55 -8.98
CA VAL A 115 11.88 -4.90 -8.76
C VAL A 115 11.64 -4.69 -7.26
N SER A 116 11.54 -3.43 -6.85
CA SER A 116 11.25 -3.03 -5.47
C SER A 116 9.79 -2.67 -5.22
N GLY A 117 8.95 -2.66 -6.26
CA GLY A 117 7.56 -2.23 -6.13
C GLY A 117 6.76 -2.31 -7.43
N LEU A 118 5.52 -2.76 -7.33
CA LEU A 118 4.53 -2.79 -8.41
C LEU A 118 3.22 -2.10 -7.98
N ALA A 119 2.51 -1.49 -8.94
CA ALA A 119 1.14 -1.04 -8.77
C ALA A 119 0.35 -1.14 -10.09
N LEU A 120 -0.90 -1.60 -10.01
CA LEU A 120 -1.80 -1.72 -11.15
C LEU A 120 -2.93 -0.68 -11.07
N TYR A 121 -3.37 -0.22 -12.24
CA TYR A 121 -4.52 0.66 -12.39
C TYR A 121 -5.32 0.22 -13.62
N SER A 122 -6.61 -0.06 -13.43
CA SER A 122 -7.54 -0.32 -14.53
C SER A 122 -8.31 0.97 -14.84
N GLY A 123 -7.97 1.59 -15.97
CA GLY A 123 -8.62 2.79 -16.48
C GLY A 123 -9.82 2.45 -17.36
N ARG A 124 -10.89 3.24 -17.25
CA ARG A 124 -12.12 3.06 -18.04
C ARG A 124 -12.03 3.79 -19.37
N ASN A 125 -12.31 3.07 -20.46
CA ASN A 125 -12.51 3.67 -21.77
C ASN A 125 -14.00 3.63 -22.13
N SER A 126 -14.67 4.78 -22.09
CA SER A 126 -16.11 4.91 -22.41
C SER A 126 -16.49 4.46 -23.83
N LYS A 127 -15.52 4.23 -24.72
CA LYS A 127 -15.73 3.79 -26.11
C LYS A 127 -14.87 2.58 -26.52
N GLY A 128 -14.23 1.87 -25.57
CA GLY A 128 -13.20 0.86 -25.89
C GLY A 128 -13.03 -0.23 -24.82
N PRO A 129 -11.99 -1.08 -24.92
CA PRO A 129 -11.52 -1.90 -23.79
C PRO A 129 -11.11 -1.02 -22.61
N ASP A 130 -11.33 -1.53 -21.40
CA ASP A 130 -10.62 -1.03 -20.21
C ASP A 130 -9.10 -1.16 -20.43
N LEU A 131 -8.36 -0.16 -19.98
CA LEU A 131 -6.92 -0.03 -20.18
C LEU A 131 -6.21 -0.39 -18.89
N LEU A 132 -5.44 -1.47 -18.92
CA LEU A 132 -4.62 -1.85 -17.76
C LEU A 132 -3.26 -1.15 -17.83
N TYR A 133 -2.95 -0.35 -16.81
CA TYR A 133 -1.66 0.29 -16.60
C TYR A 133 -0.92 -0.40 -15.46
N LEU A 134 0.37 -0.66 -15.65
CA LEU A 134 1.31 -1.11 -14.63
C LEU A 134 2.38 -0.05 -14.39
N TYR A 135 2.66 0.22 -13.13
CA TYR A 135 3.80 1.00 -12.67
C TYR A 135 4.76 0.07 -11.92
N CYS A 136 6.03 0.09 -12.29
CA CYS A 136 7.07 -0.80 -11.75
C CYS A 136 8.29 0.03 -11.35
N VAL A 137 8.75 -0.11 -10.10
CA VAL A 137 10.00 0.50 -9.63
C VAL A 137 11.10 -0.56 -9.66
N SER A 138 12.17 -0.28 -10.39
CA SER A 138 13.37 -1.13 -10.50
C SER A 138 14.61 -0.27 -10.66
N GLY A 139 15.71 -0.59 -9.97
CA GLY A 139 16.98 0.16 -10.06
C GLY A 139 16.87 1.66 -9.73
N GLY A 140 15.87 2.03 -8.92
CA GLY A 140 15.55 3.43 -8.59
C GLY A 140 14.85 4.22 -9.71
N VAL A 141 14.33 3.53 -10.74
CA VAL A 141 13.62 4.10 -11.89
C VAL A 141 12.18 3.59 -11.92
N LEU A 142 11.24 4.48 -12.23
CA LEU A 142 9.84 4.13 -12.46
C LEU A 142 9.62 3.79 -13.95
N TYR A 143 9.29 2.55 -14.24
CA TYR A 143 8.80 2.08 -15.53
C TYR A 143 7.27 2.15 -15.55
N SER A 144 6.70 2.50 -16.71
CA SER A 144 5.27 2.34 -16.97
C SER A 144 5.04 1.38 -18.12
N PHE A 145 3.98 0.59 -18.02
CA PHE A 145 3.50 -0.29 -19.08
C PHE A 145 1.99 -0.12 -19.18
N TYR A 146 1.44 -0.33 -20.36
CA TYR A 146 0.00 -0.28 -20.57
C TYR A 146 -0.44 -1.25 -21.66
N LEU A 147 -1.71 -1.61 -21.62
CA LEU A 147 -2.31 -2.65 -22.45
C LEU A 147 -3.56 -2.08 -23.13
N ILE A 148 -3.63 -2.19 -24.46
CA ILE A 148 -4.58 -1.43 -25.31
C ILE A 148 -5.76 -2.29 -25.82
N ASP A 149 -5.64 -3.62 -25.85
CA ASP A 149 -6.55 -4.50 -26.60
C ASP A 149 -7.42 -5.42 -25.74
N LYS A 150 -8.63 -5.75 -26.25
CA LYS A 150 -9.64 -6.61 -25.59
C LYS A 150 -9.22 -8.07 -25.39
N ASN A 151 -8.22 -8.53 -26.13
CA ASN A 151 -7.65 -9.88 -26.03
C ASN A 151 -6.44 -9.90 -25.08
N HIS A 152 -6.04 -8.74 -24.55
CA HIS A 152 -4.92 -8.49 -23.65
C HIS A 152 -3.58 -9.02 -24.19
N SER A 153 -3.35 -8.95 -25.50
CA SER A 153 -2.32 -9.76 -26.18
C SER A 153 -0.89 -9.46 -25.74
N SER A 154 -0.56 -8.19 -25.45
CA SER A 154 0.78 -7.77 -25.01
C SER A 154 0.73 -6.43 -24.26
N PHE A 155 1.71 -6.21 -23.39
CA PHE A 155 1.99 -4.90 -22.79
C PHE A 155 2.91 -4.08 -23.69
N ILE A 156 2.72 -2.76 -23.69
CA ILE A 156 3.57 -1.78 -24.36
C ILE A 156 4.21 -0.91 -23.29
N GLN A 157 5.51 -0.61 -23.42
CA GLN A 157 6.18 0.31 -22.51
C GLN A 157 5.70 1.75 -22.76
N GLY A 158 5.26 2.42 -21.69
CA GLY A 158 4.86 3.83 -21.72
C GLY A 158 6.01 4.78 -21.36
N PRO A 159 5.77 6.10 -21.41
CA PRO A 159 6.73 7.09 -20.91
C PRO A 159 6.94 6.92 -19.40
N SER A 160 8.18 7.10 -18.93
CA SER A 160 8.48 7.19 -17.49
C SER A 160 8.15 8.61 -17.00
N PRO A 161 7.11 8.82 -16.19
CA PRO A 161 6.70 10.17 -15.80
C PRO A 161 7.64 10.82 -14.77
N LEU A 162 8.48 10.01 -14.13
CA LEU A 162 9.44 10.42 -13.11
C LEU A 162 10.89 10.18 -13.55
N ALA A 163 11.17 10.18 -14.86
CA ALA A 163 12.49 9.86 -15.42
C ALA A 163 13.66 10.72 -14.89
N LEU A 164 13.36 11.93 -14.41
CA LEU A 164 14.33 12.87 -13.82
C LEU A 164 14.59 12.62 -12.32
N TYR A 165 13.86 11.71 -11.69
CA TYR A 165 13.91 11.46 -10.25
C TYR A 165 14.36 10.03 -9.95
N LYS A 166 14.99 9.86 -8.77
CA LYS A 166 15.22 8.55 -8.19
C LYS A 166 14.11 8.23 -7.19
N VAL A 167 13.52 7.05 -7.37
CA VAL A 167 12.32 6.58 -6.64
C VAL A 167 12.60 5.28 -5.91
N THR A 168 11.78 4.93 -4.93
CA THR A 168 11.95 3.68 -4.15
C THR A 168 10.62 3.12 -3.66
N GLY A 169 10.64 1.85 -3.23
CA GLY A 169 9.50 1.13 -2.68
C GLY A 169 8.37 0.90 -3.68
N ASN A 170 7.17 0.60 -3.15
CA ASN A 170 5.96 0.45 -3.95
C ASN A 170 5.44 1.82 -4.44
N PRO A 171 5.18 1.98 -5.75
CA PRO A 171 4.30 3.04 -6.22
C PRO A 171 2.87 2.75 -5.73
N ALA A 172 2.03 3.78 -5.71
CA ALA A 172 0.60 3.68 -5.45
C ALA A 172 -0.15 4.55 -6.46
N VAL A 173 -1.24 4.03 -7.01
CA VAL A 173 -2.01 4.70 -8.07
C VAL A 173 -3.49 4.59 -7.79
N VAL A 174 -4.24 5.66 -8.04
CA VAL A 174 -5.70 5.69 -7.91
C VAL A 174 -6.32 6.52 -9.01
N ARG A 175 -7.53 6.16 -9.44
CA ARG A 175 -8.37 7.01 -10.28
C ARG A 175 -8.66 8.33 -9.54
N SER A 176 -8.37 9.45 -10.17
CA SER A 176 -8.64 10.81 -9.67
C SER A 176 -9.46 11.65 -10.66
N SER A 177 -10.24 10.98 -11.51
CA SER A 177 -11.32 11.59 -12.31
C SER A 177 -12.67 11.41 -11.62
N HIS A 178 -13.53 12.41 -11.81
CA HIS A 178 -14.94 12.33 -11.43
C HIS A 178 -15.67 11.22 -12.21
N SER A 179 -16.71 10.63 -11.60
CA SER A 179 -17.50 9.53 -12.20
C SER A 179 -18.12 9.90 -13.56
N TYR A 180 -18.41 11.19 -13.78
CA TYR A 180 -19.04 11.73 -14.98
C TYR A 180 -18.04 12.36 -15.98
N SER A 181 -16.74 12.34 -15.70
CA SER A 181 -15.72 12.82 -16.62
C SER A 181 -15.65 11.92 -17.86
N SER A 182 -15.66 12.53 -19.04
CA SER A 182 -15.38 11.84 -20.32
C SER A 182 -13.90 11.49 -20.51
N TYR A 183 -13.03 12.07 -19.68
CA TYR A 183 -11.60 11.79 -19.60
C TYR A 183 -11.31 10.91 -18.38
N ASP A 184 -10.49 9.89 -18.56
CA ASP A 184 -9.97 9.17 -17.41
C ASP A 184 -8.75 9.90 -16.85
N GLN A 185 -8.66 9.99 -15.53
CA GLN A 185 -7.60 10.68 -14.81
C GLN A 185 -7.21 9.82 -13.61
N TRP A 186 -5.91 9.74 -13.36
CA TRP A 186 -5.36 9.04 -12.21
C TRP A 186 -4.19 9.81 -11.63
N SER A 187 -3.99 9.63 -10.33
CA SER A 187 -2.88 10.17 -9.58
C SER A 187 -1.95 9.03 -9.19
N LEU A 188 -0.66 9.25 -9.38
CA LEU A 188 0.43 8.32 -9.08
C LEU A 188 1.31 8.94 -8.00
N VAL A 189 1.60 8.16 -6.96
CA VAL A 189 2.49 8.54 -5.87
C VAL A 189 3.56 7.46 -5.68
N VAL A 190 4.79 7.89 -5.38
CA VAL A 190 5.91 6.98 -5.05
C VAL A 190 6.87 7.68 -4.10
N ALA A 191 7.58 6.93 -3.26
CA ALA A 191 8.61 7.50 -2.39
C ALA A 191 9.81 8.00 -3.22
N CYS A 192 10.31 9.20 -2.90
CA CYS A 192 11.56 9.70 -3.47
C CYS A 192 12.76 9.13 -2.71
N GLN A 193 13.84 8.78 -3.41
CA GLN A 193 15.06 8.26 -2.76
C GLN A 193 15.73 9.32 -1.85
N SER A 194 15.58 10.61 -2.15
CA SER A 194 16.04 11.71 -1.29
C SER A 194 15.09 12.06 -0.14
N GLY A 195 13.92 11.41 -0.07
CA GLY A 195 12.91 11.58 0.97
C GLY A 195 11.63 12.27 0.51
N GLY A 196 10.54 12.07 1.25
CA GLY A 196 9.19 12.50 0.89
C GLY A 196 8.57 11.71 -0.26
N LEU A 197 7.44 12.20 -0.75
CA LEU A 197 6.64 11.59 -1.81
C LEU A 197 6.72 12.43 -3.10
N LEU A 198 6.88 11.76 -4.24
CA LEU A 198 6.61 12.37 -5.54
C LEU A 198 5.18 12.06 -5.95
N HIS A 199 4.44 13.09 -6.34
CA HIS A 199 3.10 12.99 -6.92
C HIS A 199 3.12 13.51 -8.36
N THR A 200 2.42 12.82 -9.25
CA THR A 200 2.04 13.35 -10.57
C THR A 200 0.69 12.76 -10.94
N SER A 201 -0.09 13.46 -11.76
CA SER A 201 -1.32 12.92 -12.33
C SER A 201 -1.22 12.81 -13.84
N ALA A 202 -2.02 11.94 -14.42
CA ALA A 202 -2.16 11.84 -15.86
C ALA A 202 -3.63 11.80 -16.27
N THR A 203 -3.90 12.34 -17.45
CA THR A 203 -5.17 12.18 -18.15
C THR A 203 -4.99 11.41 -19.43
N ASN A 204 -5.88 10.45 -19.68
CA ASN A 204 -6.05 9.81 -20.97
C ASN A 204 -7.25 10.43 -21.70
N SER A 205 -6.98 10.98 -22.89
CA SER A 205 -8.02 11.45 -23.80
C SER A 205 -8.37 10.35 -24.80
N PRO A 206 -9.61 9.83 -24.83
CA PRO A 206 -10.00 8.79 -25.78
C PRO A 206 -9.97 9.36 -27.21
N SER A 207 -8.93 9.03 -27.96
CA SER A 207 -8.85 9.38 -29.38
C SER A 207 -9.75 8.48 -30.22
N TYR A 208 -10.31 9.03 -31.30
CA TYR A 208 -11.15 8.27 -32.24
C TYR A 208 -10.38 7.13 -32.95
N ASN A 209 -9.04 7.18 -32.97
CA ASN A 209 -8.19 6.23 -33.69
C ASN A 209 -7.64 5.08 -32.81
N LYS A 210 -8.18 4.88 -31.61
CA LYS A 210 -7.70 3.91 -30.60
C LYS A 210 -6.25 4.12 -30.12
N SER A 211 -5.60 5.23 -30.48
CA SER A 211 -4.31 5.60 -29.89
C SER A 211 -4.53 6.22 -28.50
N VAL A 212 -3.86 5.66 -27.50
CA VAL A 212 -3.87 6.17 -26.12
C VAL A 212 -2.93 7.37 -26.06
N SER A 213 -3.48 8.56 -25.79
CA SER A 213 -2.69 9.77 -25.55
C SER A 213 -2.72 10.09 -24.07
N THR A 214 -1.76 9.53 -23.34
CA THR A 214 -1.54 9.84 -21.92
C THR A 214 -0.74 11.14 -21.82
N ARG A 215 -1.35 12.19 -21.25
CA ARG A 215 -0.68 13.42 -20.86
C ARG A 215 -0.42 13.38 -19.35
N TRP A 216 0.85 13.52 -18.97
CA TRP A 216 1.28 13.69 -17.58
C TRP A 216 1.36 15.16 -17.19
N GLU A 217 1.05 15.45 -15.93
CA GLU A 217 1.21 16.77 -15.33
C GLU A 217 2.58 16.89 -14.63
N ALA A 218 2.90 18.13 -14.21
CA ALA A 218 4.11 18.41 -13.45
C ALA A 218 4.19 17.56 -12.16
N VAL A 219 5.42 17.31 -11.71
CA VAL A 219 5.69 16.52 -10.50
C VAL A 219 5.66 17.44 -9.28
N ASP A 220 4.77 17.15 -8.33
CA ASP A 220 4.78 17.74 -6.99
C ASP A 220 5.69 16.92 -6.05
N HIS A 221 6.45 17.59 -5.19
CA HIS A 221 7.22 16.96 -4.10
C HIS A 221 6.56 17.29 -2.77
N LEU A 222 6.12 16.27 -2.04
CA LEU A 222 5.24 16.36 -0.88
C LEU A 222 5.87 15.70 0.34
N ALA A 223 5.49 16.15 1.55
CA ALA A 223 5.95 15.59 2.82
C ALA A 223 7.49 15.40 2.91
N THR A 224 8.24 16.39 2.42
CA THR A 224 9.71 16.38 2.36
C THR A 224 10.36 16.30 3.75
N ASP A 225 9.62 16.70 4.78
CA ASP A 225 9.92 16.59 6.21
C ASP A 225 10.05 15.14 6.72
N LEU A 226 9.37 14.18 6.07
CA LEU A 226 9.34 12.78 6.51
C LEU A 226 10.65 12.02 6.26
N GLY A 227 11.55 12.54 5.43
CA GLY A 227 12.74 11.81 5.00
C GLY A 227 12.38 10.53 4.24
N ILE A 228 13.16 9.46 4.41
CA ILE A 228 12.98 8.21 3.65
C ILE A 228 11.65 7.53 4.03
N ILE A 229 10.81 7.30 3.03
CA ILE A 229 9.54 6.57 3.12
C ILE A 229 9.74 5.17 2.57
N SER A 230 9.28 4.14 3.31
CA SER A 230 9.44 2.73 2.92
C SER A 230 8.28 2.19 2.08
N ALA A 231 7.08 2.73 2.26
CA ALA A 231 5.87 2.32 1.54
C ALA A 231 4.82 3.44 1.52
N VAL A 232 3.94 3.41 0.53
CA VAL A 232 2.82 4.35 0.37
C VAL A 232 1.59 3.65 -0.23
N SER A 233 0.41 4.14 0.12
CA SER A 233 -0.89 3.81 -0.47
C SER A 233 -1.66 5.11 -0.70
N ILE A 234 -2.53 5.18 -1.71
CA ILE A 234 -3.32 6.37 -2.03
C ILE A 234 -4.75 6.01 -2.39
N VAL A 235 -5.71 6.83 -1.96
CA VAL A 235 -7.09 6.83 -2.44
C VAL A 235 -7.52 8.23 -2.89
N ALA A 236 -8.52 8.26 -3.76
CA ALA A 236 -9.23 9.46 -4.16
C ALA A 236 -10.67 9.39 -3.64
N ILE A 237 -11.17 10.51 -3.13
CA ILE A 237 -12.49 10.63 -2.55
C ILE A 237 -13.18 11.80 -3.22
N ASP A 238 -14.33 11.53 -3.83
CA ASP A 238 -15.25 12.58 -4.24
C ASP A 238 -15.78 13.30 -2.99
N LYS A 239 -15.56 14.62 -2.85
CA LYS A 239 -16.09 15.43 -1.75
C LYS A 239 -17.46 16.03 -2.07
N SER A 240 -17.93 15.93 -3.31
CA SER A 240 -19.12 16.65 -3.75
C SER A 240 -20.41 15.89 -3.47
N SER A 241 -21.38 16.60 -2.92
CA SER A 241 -22.79 16.17 -2.89
C SER A 241 -23.58 16.67 -4.11
N THR A 242 -22.96 17.47 -4.99
CA THR A 242 -23.62 18.11 -6.15
C THR A 242 -22.84 17.90 -7.44
N PHE A 243 -23.59 17.75 -8.55
CA PHE A 243 -23.09 17.17 -9.81
C PHE A 243 -22.18 18.07 -10.67
N SER A 244 -21.86 19.30 -10.26
CA SER A 244 -21.40 20.35 -11.20
C SER A 244 -19.92 20.74 -11.17
N ASP A 245 -19.24 20.74 -10.01
CA ASP A 245 -17.82 21.14 -9.88
C ASP A 245 -17.14 20.33 -8.77
N GLY A 246 -17.01 19.02 -8.99
CA GLY A 246 -16.71 18.10 -7.91
C GLY A 246 -15.25 18.08 -7.47
N GLU A 247 -15.00 18.62 -6.28
CA GLU A 247 -13.72 18.51 -5.58
C GLU A 247 -13.38 17.05 -5.27
N ILE A 248 -12.14 16.65 -5.58
CA ILE A 248 -11.58 15.37 -5.15
C ILE A 248 -10.58 15.62 -4.03
N GLU A 249 -10.66 14.85 -2.95
CA GLU A 249 -9.59 14.74 -1.97
C GLU A 249 -8.70 13.55 -2.32
N LEU A 250 -7.39 13.79 -2.44
CA LEU A 250 -6.40 12.73 -2.44
C LEU A 250 -5.89 12.54 -1.01
N VAL A 251 -5.87 11.27 -0.57
CA VAL A 251 -5.38 10.85 0.73
C VAL A 251 -4.33 9.77 0.49
N ALA A 252 -3.08 10.03 0.86
CA ALA A 252 -2.05 8.99 0.91
C ALA A 252 -1.66 8.68 2.34
N VAL A 253 -1.46 7.39 2.62
CA VAL A 253 -0.87 6.91 3.87
C VAL A 253 0.48 6.29 3.56
N CYS A 254 1.51 6.70 4.28
CA CYS A 254 2.88 6.29 4.07
C CYS A 254 3.56 5.88 5.38
N ILE A 255 4.62 5.08 5.27
CA ILE A 255 5.44 4.66 6.41
C ILE A 255 6.78 5.37 6.35
N SER A 256 7.10 6.17 7.38
CA SER A 256 8.44 6.72 7.62
C SER A 256 8.91 6.30 9.01
N ARG A 257 10.17 5.85 9.13
CA ARG A 257 10.79 5.44 10.40
C ARG A 257 9.95 4.46 11.24
N GLY A 258 9.22 3.55 10.58
CA GLY A 258 8.33 2.58 11.23
C GLY A 258 7.03 3.17 11.81
N GLN A 259 6.64 4.39 11.40
CA GLN A 259 5.46 5.12 11.84
C GLN A 259 4.55 5.46 10.66
N LEU A 260 3.23 5.49 10.90
CA LEU A 260 2.24 5.87 9.91
C LEU A 260 2.06 7.38 9.83
N HIS A 261 2.05 7.91 8.61
CA HIS A 261 1.77 9.31 8.32
C HIS A 261 0.73 9.41 7.21
N VAL A 262 -0.26 10.28 7.39
CA VAL A 262 -1.21 10.67 6.35
C VAL A 262 -0.77 11.99 5.72
N VAL A 263 -0.86 12.06 4.40
CA VAL A 263 -0.78 13.27 3.59
C VAL A 263 -2.11 13.38 2.88
N GLN A 264 -2.85 14.47 3.07
CA GLN A 264 -4.17 14.65 2.48
C GLN A 264 -4.40 16.09 2.04
N GLY A 265 -5.22 16.27 1.02
CA GLY A 265 -5.55 17.61 0.50
C GLY A 265 -6.38 17.55 -0.77
N SER A 266 -6.91 18.72 -1.12
CA SER A 266 -7.76 18.90 -2.28
C SER A 266 -6.98 18.75 -3.60
N PHE A 267 -7.68 18.27 -4.61
CA PHE A 267 -7.22 18.03 -5.97
C PHE A 267 -8.30 18.56 -6.92
N ILE A 268 -8.19 19.85 -7.24
CA ILE A 268 -9.18 20.64 -7.98
C ILE A 268 -8.52 21.24 -9.22
N ASN A 269 -9.26 21.32 -10.33
CA ASN A 269 -9.10 22.09 -11.60
C ASN A 269 -7.71 22.37 -12.20
N GLN A 270 -6.68 22.70 -11.42
CA GLN A 270 -5.28 22.80 -11.84
C GLN A 270 -4.51 21.47 -11.77
N ARG A 271 -5.17 20.36 -11.40
CA ARG A 271 -4.59 18.99 -11.32
C ARG A 271 -3.38 18.88 -10.38
N LYS A 272 -3.32 19.79 -9.42
CA LYS A 272 -2.29 19.89 -8.39
C LYS A 272 -2.86 19.39 -7.07
N TRP A 273 -2.03 18.71 -6.28
CA TRP A 273 -2.43 18.25 -4.96
C TRP A 273 -1.96 19.21 -3.87
N GLU A 274 -2.89 19.70 -3.05
CA GLU A 274 -2.58 20.69 -2.00
C GLU A 274 -2.05 20.06 -0.70
N GLY A 275 -2.05 18.73 -0.60
CA GLY A 275 -1.57 17.98 0.56
C GLY A 275 -0.04 18.03 0.72
N LYS A 276 0.48 19.13 1.27
CA LYS A 276 1.94 19.32 1.45
C LYS A 276 2.47 18.79 2.78
N THR A 277 1.70 18.94 3.86
CA THR A 277 2.09 18.58 5.22
C THR A 277 1.66 17.16 5.58
N SER A 278 2.47 16.48 6.39
CA SER A 278 2.12 15.17 6.95
C SER A 278 1.50 15.31 8.35
N THR A 279 0.60 14.39 8.70
CA THR A 279 0.09 14.20 10.06
C THR A 279 0.34 12.76 10.50
N ARG A 280 0.81 12.53 11.72
CA ARG A 280 1.09 11.18 12.24
C ARG A 280 -0.21 10.49 12.64
N ILE A 281 -0.41 9.25 12.18
CA ILE A 281 -1.45 8.35 12.70
C ILE A 281 -0.90 7.66 13.96
N LEU A 282 -1.65 7.70 15.06
CA LEU A 282 -1.24 7.05 16.31
C LEU A 282 -1.61 5.56 16.29
N HIS A 283 -0.67 4.69 16.62
CA HIS A 283 -0.85 3.24 16.66
C HIS A 283 0.04 2.62 17.75
N PRO A 284 -0.34 1.46 18.32
CA PRO A 284 0.52 0.71 19.22
C PRO A 284 1.59 -0.05 18.43
N GLY A 285 2.86 0.09 18.84
CA GLY A 285 3.97 -0.67 18.27
C GLY A 285 4.56 -0.06 16.98
N GLY A 286 5.18 -0.91 16.17
CA GLY A 286 5.76 -0.55 14.87
C GLY A 286 4.92 -1.09 13.69
N VAL A 287 5.05 -0.43 12.53
CA VAL A 287 4.45 -0.89 11.27
C VAL A 287 5.51 -1.26 10.23
N THR A 288 5.16 -2.14 9.30
CA THR A 288 6.05 -2.63 8.24
C THR A 288 5.27 -2.93 6.95
N GLY A 289 5.98 -3.34 5.89
CA GLY A 289 5.39 -3.70 4.60
C GLY A 289 4.61 -2.57 3.93
N ASN A 290 3.64 -2.93 3.09
CA ASN A 290 2.80 -1.96 2.38
C ASN A 290 1.47 -1.73 3.12
N PRO A 291 1.10 -0.47 3.44
CA PRO A 291 -0.26 -0.15 3.85
C PRO A 291 -1.21 -0.32 2.65
N VAL A 292 -2.48 -0.62 2.91
CA VAL A 292 -3.56 -0.58 1.92
C VAL A 292 -4.64 0.33 2.43
N LEU A 293 -4.96 1.33 1.62
CA LEU A 293 -5.98 2.34 1.87
C LEU A 293 -7.14 2.09 0.90
N ILE A 294 -8.38 2.04 1.42
CA ILE A 294 -9.57 1.66 0.67
C ILE A 294 -10.64 2.74 0.89
N ALA A 295 -11.24 3.24 -0.20
CA ALA A 295 -12.36 4.17 -0.13
C ALA A 295 -13.69 3.41 -0.15
N ASN A 296 -14.49 3.55 0.91
CA ASN A 296 -15.81 2.93 1.00
C ASN A 296 -16.87 3.89 0.42
N HIS A 297 -17.06 3.81 -0.90
CA HIS A 297 -17.96 4.69 -1.64
C HIS A 297 -19.45 4.56 -1.29
N VAL A 298 -19.86 3.54 -0.52
CA VAL A 298 -21.27 3.36 -0.08
C VAL A 298 -21.50 3.87 1.33
N ARG A 299 -20.46 3.91 2.19
CA ARG A 299 -20.55 4.42 3.56
C ARG A 299 -19.97 5.82 3.67
N ALA A 300 -20.67 6.81 3.09
CA ALA A 300 -20.45 8.23 3.37
C ALA A 300 -18.95 8.61 3.51
N HIS A 301 -18.17 8.32 2.47
CA HIS A 301 -16.74 8.66 2.37
C HIS A 301 -15.84 8.11 3.50
N GLN A 302 -16.24 7.00 4.14
CA GLN A 302 -15.40 6.23 5.05
C GLN A 302 -14.15 5.72 4.31
N LEU A 303 -13.00 5.79 4.98
CA LEU A 303 -11.79 5.07 4.57
C LEU A 303 -11.47 3.94 5.53
N ASP A 304 -11.11 2.80 4.98
CA ASP A 304 -10.54 1.67 5.70
C ASP A 304 -9.02 1.62 5.39
N LEU A 305 -8.18 1.60 6.43
CA LEU A 305 -6.72 1.53 6.34
C LEU A 305 -6.22 0.26 7.02
N LEU A 306 -5.46 -0.54 6.27
CA LEU A 306 -4.95 -1.84 6.69
C LEU A 306 -3.43 -1.85 6.59
N VAL A 307 -2.75 -2.21 7.68
CA VAL A 307 -1.29 -2.08 7.78
C VAL A 307 -0.67 -3.30 8.46
N PRO A 308 0.40 -3.90 7.93
CA PRO A 308 1.15 -4.93 8.64
C PRO A 308 1.76 -4.40 9.93
N SER A 309 1.53 -5.12 11.03
CA SER A 309 2.22 -4.86 12.29
C SER A 309 3.62 -5.48 12.26
N ALA A 310 4.63 -4.73 12.71
CA ALA A 310 5.98 -5.25 12.90
C ALA A 310 6.07 -6.31 14.01
N GLU A 311 5.06 -6.40 14.88
CA GLU A 311 4.90 -7.44 15.90
C GLU A 311 4.19 -8.70 15.37
N GLY A 312 3.85 -8.73 14.07
CA GLY A 312 3.00 -9.75 13.46
C GLY A 312 1.52 -9.35 13.47
N GLY A 313 0.81 -9.70 12.41
CA GLY A 313 -0.60 -9.35 12.25
C GLY A 313 -0.90 -8.12 11.39
N ILE A 314 -2.14 -7.65 11.47
CA ILE A 314 -2.68 -6.52 10.68
C ILE A 314 -3.39 -5.54 11.64
N PHE A 315 -3.04 -4.26 11.58
CA PHE A 315 -3.83 -3.19 12.16
C PHE A 315 -4.90 -2.71 11.17
N HIS A 316 -6.11 -2.47 11.66
CA HIS A 316 -7.24 -1.95 10.90
C HIS A 316 -7.70 -0.63 11.54
N PHE A 317 -7.55 0.47 10.80
CA PHE A 317 -8.01 1.81 11.16
C PHE A 317 -9.15 2.24 10.25
N VAL A 318 -10.04 3.08 10.78
CA VAL A 318 -11.14 3.70 10.04
C VAL A 318 -11.09 5.21 10.21
N ARG A 319 -11.29 5.94 9.12
CA ARG A 319 -11.55 7.39 9.08
C ARG A 319 -12.97 7.60 8.55
N THR A 320 -13.79 8.40 9.22
CA THR A 320 -15.17 8.70 8.78
C THR A 320 -15.28 10.12 8.23
N GLN A 321 -16.32 10.41 7.44
CA GLN A 321 -16.62 11.79 7.00
C GLN A 321 -16.90 12.75 8.17
N SER A 322 -17.43 12.24 9.30
CA SER A 322 -17.66 13.04 10.51
C SER A 322 -16.37 13.38 11.27
N ALA A 323 -15.27 12.69 11.01
CA ALA A 323 -13.97 12.88 11.65
C ALA A 323 -12.83 12.72 10.61
N PRO A 324 -12.73 13.62 9.61
CA PRO A 324 -11.86 13.46 8.44
C PRO A 324 -10.36 13.63 8.74
N ASN A 325 -10.01 13.96 9.99
CA ASN A 325 -8.63 14.06 10.46
C ASN A 325 -8.26 12.94 11.46
N ASP A 326 -9.24 12.17 11.94
CA ASP A 326 -9.06 11.19 12.99
C ASP A 326 -9.07 9.77 12.44
N TRP A 327 -8.08 8.97 12.86
CA TRP A 327 -7.93 7.57 12.47
C TRP A 327 -8.17 6.68 13.70
N HIS A 328 -9.30 5.97 13.70
CA HIS A 328 -9.69 5.10 14.81
C HIS A 328 -9.28 3.66 14.54
N MET A 329 -8.40 3.09 15.37
CA MET A 329 -8.07 1.67 15.28
C MET A 329 -9.27 0.83 15.75
N ILE A 330 -9.92 0.11 14.82
CA ILE A 330 -11.06 -0.78 15.09
C ILE A 330 -10.65 -2.25 15.26
N GLY A 331 -9.41 -2.59 14.95
CA GLY A 331 -8.90 -3.95 15.15
C GLY A 331 -7.39 -4.07 15.07
N ARG A 332 -6.83 -4.92 15.94
CA ARG A 332 -5.49 -5.50 15.85
C ARG A 332 -5.64 -7.00 15.64
N VAL A 333 -5.46 -7.47 14.41
CA VAL A 333 -5.56 -8.87 14.03
C VAL A 333 -4.22 -9.56 14.27
N ALA A 334 -4.08 -10.32 15.34
CA ALA A 334 -2.85 -11.09 15.57
C ALA A 334 -2.75 -12.27 14.59
N PHE A 335 -1.56 -12.48 14.02
CA PHE A 335 -1.23 -13.79 13.46
C PHE A 335 -0.86 -14.75 14.60
N PRO A 336 -1.07 -16.07 14.45
CA PRO A 336 -0.61 -17.05 15.41
C PRO A 336 0.90 -16.98 15.71
N GLN A 337 1.28 -17.45 16.89
CA GLN A 337 2.67 -17.40 17.36
C GLN A 337 3.64 -18.05 16.36
N ASN A 338 4.83 -17.46 16.24
CA ASN A 338 5.90 -17.82 15.30
C ASN A 338 5.60 -17.53 13.81
N ILE A 339 4.47 -16.90 13.47
CA ILE A 339 4.26 -16.33 12.14
C ILE A 339 4.88 -14.92 12.09
N PRO A 340 5.84 -14.65 11.19
CA PRO A 340 6.47 -13.34 11.08
C PRO A 340 5.52 -12.29 10.47
N PRO A 341 5.87 -11.00 10.55
CA PRO A 341 5.08 -9.92 9.95
C PRO A 341 4.70 -10.16 8.49
N ALA A 342 3.49 -9.73 8.12
CA ALA A 342 3.12 -9.63 6.72
C ALA A 342 4.01 -8.57 6.04
N SER A 343 4.44 -8.89 4.83
CA SER A 343 5.43 -8.11 4.11
C SER A 343 4.80 -7.29 2.98
N CYS A 344 3.68 -7.76 2.44
CA CYS A 344 2.81 -7.03 1.53
C CYS A 344 1.34 -7.40 1.80
N LEU A 345 0.45 -6.43 1.62
CA LEU A 345 -0.99 -6.61 1.60
C LEU A 345 -1.51 -6.07 0.27
N SER A 346 -2.48 -6.75 -0.31
CA SER A 346 -3.37 -6.18 -1.33
C SER A 346 -4.78 -6.53 -0.91
N PHE A 347 -5.54 -5.52 -0.47
CA PHE A 347 -6.96 -5.65 -0.16
C PHE A 347 -7.79 -5.03 -1.27
N ASN A 348 -8.96 -5.62 -1.51
CA ASN A 348 -10.07 -4.95 -2.17
C ASN A 348 -11.36 -5.16 -1.35
N SER A 349 -12.38 -4.37 -1.66
CA SER A 349 -13.71 -4.52 -1.09
C SER A 349 -14.71 -5.07 -2.11
N ARG A 350 -15.72 -5.80 -1.63
CA ARG A 350 -16.86 -6.23 -2.45
C ARG A 350 -18.16 -6.13 -1.66
N PHE A 351 -19.25 -5.86 -2.38
CA PHE A 351 -20.59 -6.03 -1.84
C PHE A 351 -21.02 -7.48 -2.02
N ALA A 352 -21.22 -8.19 -0.91
CA ALA A 352 -21.89 -9.48 -0.92
C ALA A 352 -23.41 -9.29 -1.01
N THR A 353 -24.12 -10.35 -1.38
CA THR A 353 -25.56 -10.39 -1.71
C THR A 353 -26.54 -9.96 -0.61
N HIS A 354 -26.05 -9.55 0.57
CA HIS A 354 -26.85 -9.16 1.73
C HIS A 354 -26.44 -7.79 2.33
N GLY A 355 -25.77 -6.94 1.56
CA GLY A 355 -25.33 -5.60 2.03
C GLY A 355 -24.14 -5.65 3.01
N THR A 356 -23.50 -6.80 3.15
CA THR A 356 -22.20 -6.93 3.81
C THR A 356 -21.10 -6.43 2.87
N HIS A 357 -20.28 -5.53 3.40
CA HIS A 357 -19.05 -5.04 2.79
C HIS A 357 -17.94 -5.99 3.22
N GLU A 358 -17.50 -6.84 2.31
CA GLU A 358 -16.43 -7.81 2.56
C GLU A 358 -15.11 -7.25 2.05
N LEU A 359 -14.16 -7.07 2.95
CA LEU A 359 -12.76 -6.83 2.60
C LEU A 359 -12.11 -8.19 2.37
N TYR A 360 -11.48 -8.37 1.21
CA TYR A 360 -10.76 -9.58 0.85
C TYR A 360 -9.33 -9.22 0.44
N ALA A 361 -8.36 -10.08 0.75
CA ALA A 361 -6.95 -9.78 0.54
C ALA A 361 -6.07 -10.95 0.16
N LEU A 362 -5.01 -10.57 -0.55
CA LEU A 362 -3.74 -11.28 -0.60
C LEU A 362 -2.80 -10.74 0.48
N VAL A 363 -2.34 -11.62 1.36
CA VAL A 363 -1.34 -11.35 2.41
C VAL A 363 -0.09 -12.13 2.07
N GLN A 364 1.06 -11.46 1.99
CA GLN A 364 2.35 -12.11 1.80
C GLN A 364 3.06 -12.30 3.15
N ILE A 365 3.46 -13.53 3.46
CA ILE A 365 4.23 -13.88 4.67
C ILE A 365 5.29 -14.92 4.30
N CYS A 366 6.57 -14.67 4.63
CA CYS A 366 7.70 -15.56 4.28
C CYS A 366 7.72 -16.02 2.81
N GLY A 367 7.39 -15.13 1.88
CA GLY A 367 7.34 -15.51 0.47
C GLY A 367 6.26 -16.53 0.13
N ARG A 368 5.12 -16.50 0.84
CA ARG A 368 3.90 -17.26 0.53
C ARG A 368 2.69 -16.33 0.52
N LEU A 369 1.74 -16.58 -0.37
CA LEU A 369 0.50 -15.83 -0.48
C LEU A 369 -0.64 -16.56 0.26
N TYR A 370 -1.36 -15.80 1.07
CA TYR A 370 -2.53 -16.23 1.82
C TYR A 370 -3.73 -15.37 1.44
N HIS A 371 -4.90 -16.00 1.34
CA HIS A 371 -6.17 -15.29 1.23
C HIS A 371 -6.77 -15.08 2.62
N VAL A 372 -7.13 -13.84 2.95
CA VAL A 372 -7.97 -13.50 4.12
C VAL A 372 -9.21 -12.75 3.65
N LYS A 373 -10.34 -12.96 4.33
CA LYS A 373 -11.56 -12.16 4.13
C LYS A 373 -12.20 -11.81 5.46
N THR A 374 -12.82 -10.63 5.53
CA THR A 374 -13.71 -10.27 6.63
C THR A 374 -15.04 -11.01 6.49
N THR A 375 -15.75 -11.18 7.60
CA THR A 375 -16.99 -11.98 7.66
C THR A 375 -18.24 -11.15 7.94
N SER A 376 -18.10 -9.95 8.50
CA SER A 376 -19.22 -9.09 8.87
C SER A 376 -18.86 -7.60 8.85
N ASN A 377 -19.89 -6.75 8.83
CA ASN A 377 -19.75 -5.29 8.87
C ASN A 377 -19.42 -4.72 10.27
N ILE A 378 -19.62 -5.50 11.34
CA ILE A 378 -19.61 -5.03 12.73
C ILE A 378 -18.37 -5.58 13.46
N LEU A 379 -18.07 -6.86 13.24
CA LEU A 379 -16.86 -7.53 13.71
C LEU A 379 -16.13 -8.08 12.48
N PRO A 380 -15.42 -7.24 11.69
CA PRO A 380 -14.84 -7.65 10.41
C PRO A 380 -13.96 -8.89 10.52
N TRP A 381 -13.19 -8.98 11.59
CA TRP A 381 -12.18 -10.03 11.79
C TRP A 381 -12.68 -11.29 12.53
N HIS A 382 -13.91 -11.29 13.03
CA HIS A 382 -14.47 -12.45 13.74
C HIS A 382 -14.62 -13.64 12.78
N ASN A 383 -14.13 -14.82 13.14
CA ASN A 383 -14.04 -16.00 12.27
C ASN A 383 -13.29 -15.79 10.93
N SER A 384 -12.49 -14.72 10.80
CA SER A 384 -11.60 -14.56 9.66
C SER A 384 -10.45 -15.57 9.74
N ARG A 385 -9.96 -16.03 8.59
CA ARG A 385 -8.91 -17.07 8.49
C ARG A 385 -7.87 -16.69 7.45
N LEU A 386 -6.60 -17.01 7.71
CA LEU A 386 -5.55 -17.03 6.70
C LEU A 386 -5.57 -18.38 6.00
N ASN A 387 -6.15 -18.42 4.80
CA ASN A 387 -6.16 -19.62 3.99
C ASN A 387 -4.93 -19.59 3.05
N PRO A 388 -4.06 -20.61 3.03
CA PRO A 388 -3.00 -20.67 2.02
C PRO A 388 -3.62 -20.75 0.63
N ILE A 389 -3.00 -20.10 -0.36
CA ILE A 389 -3.40 -20.27 -1.76
C ILE A 389 -2.74 -21.55 -2.28
N GLU A 390 -3.46 -22.66 -2.11
CA GLU A 390 -3.09 -23.96 -2.67
C GLU A 390 -3.40 -24.01 -4.18
N GLN A 391 -3.00 -25.10 -4.84
CA GLN A 391 -3.00 -25.19 -6.30
C GLN A 391 -4.43 -25.19 -6.90
N PRO A 392 -4.66 -24.56 -8.08
CA PRO A 392 -3.70 -23.82 -8.90
C PRO A 392 -3.78 -22.29 -8.66
N GLY A 393 -2.79 -21.72 -7.96
CA GLY A 393 -2.50 -20.27 -8.03
C GLY A 393 -1.88 -19.85 -9.37
N PRO A 394 -1.66 -18.55 -9.64
CA PRO A 394 -1.29 -18.08 -10.99
C PRO A 394 0.06 -18.62 -11.52
N PHE A 395 1.04 -18.77 -10.63
CA PHE A 395 2.46 -18.81 -10.99
C PHE A 395 3.00 -20.26 -11.12
N PHE A 396 2.48 -21.05 -12.07
CA PHE A 396 2.92 -22.43 -12.31
C PHE A 396 4.27 -22.53 -13.01
#